data_AF-A0A6H1ZA45-F1
#
_entry.id   AF-A0A6H1ZA45-F1
#
_cell.length_a   1.000
_cell.length_b   1.000
_cell.length_c   1.000
_cell.angle_alpha   90.00
_cell.angle_beta   90.00
_cell.angle_gamma   90.00
#
_symmetry.space_group_name_H-M   'P 1'
#
loop_
_entity.id
_entity.type
_entity.pdbx_description
1 polymer ?
#
loop_
_entity_poly.entity_id
_entity_poly.type
_entity_poly.pdbx_seq_one_letter_code
_entity_poly.pdbx_strand_id
1 'polypeptide(L)'
;MTIKDTMAMIQAAVEGDTDAINKIHKSVRIADAINWLFNTYPVRDALIVLGRTYGGRTANDIGDIFGITHRRVNMILQEVKTYRRN
;
A
#
# COMPACT_ATOMS: atom_id res chain seq x y z
N MET A 1 5.58 -2.69 -15.79
CA MET A 1 7.02 -2.57 -15.47
C MET A 1 7.63 -3.94 -15.66
N THR A 2 8.58 -4.06 -16.57
CA THR A 2 9.25 -5.33 -16.86
C THR A 2 10.43 -5.55 -15.90
N ILE A 3 10.90 -6.79 -15.76
CA ILE A 3 12.10 -7.12 -14.96
C ILE A 3 13.30 -6.27 -15.42
N LYS A 4 13.38 -6.00 -16.74
CA LYS A 4 14.42 -5.18 -17.35
C LYS A 4 14.38 -3.72 -16.87
N ASP A 5 13.18 -3.15 -16.72
CA ASP A 5 12.99 -1.79 -16.19
C ASP A 5 13.37 -1.72 -14.69
N THR A 6 13.07 -2.77 -13.93
CA THR A 6 13.45 -2.86 -12.51
C THR A 6 14.96 -2.97 -12.33
N MET A 7 15.64 -3.77 -13.15
CA MET A 7 17.10 -3.90 -13.11
C MET A 7 17.79 -2.58 -13.48
N ALA A 8 17.29 -1.84 -14.47
CA ALA A 8 17.80 -0.53 -14.84
C ALA A 8 17.65 0.50 -13.70
N MET A 9 16.53 0.48 -12.98
CA MET A 9 16.34 1.33 -11.81
C MET A 9 17.29 0.98 -10.65
N ILE A 10 17.55 -0.31 -10.42
CA ILE A 10 18.51 -0.76 -9.40
C ILE A 10 19.92 -0.30 -9.75
N GLN A 11 20.32 -0.44 -11.02
CA GLN A 11 21.62 0.00 -11.51
C GLN A 11 21.80 1.52 -11.32
N ALA A 12 20.81 2.32 -11.72
CA ALA A 12 20.84 3.78 -11.53
C ALA A 12 20.95 4.18 -10.05
N ALA A 13 20.27 3.45 -9.16
CA ALA A 13 20.36 3.71 -7.72
C ALA A 13 21.74 3.37 -7.13
N VAL A 14 22.40 2.32 -7.62
CA VAL A 14 23.77 1.96 -7.24
C VAL A 14 24.77 3.02 -7.71
N GLU A 15 24.50 3.65 -8.85
CA GLU A 15 25.30 4.75 -9.43
C GLU A 15 25.06 6.11 -8.75
N GLY A 16 24.21 6.17 -7.72
CA GLY A 16 23.98 7.36 -6.91
C GLY A 16 22.83 8.26 -7.37
N ASP A 17 21.98 7.80 -8.29
CA ASP A 17 20.75 8.51 -8.67
C ASP A 17 19.76 8.52 -7.50
N THR A 18 19.62 9.69 -6.88
CA THR A 18 18.75 9.93 -5.73
C THR A 18 17.28 9.68 -6.02
N ASP A 19 16.81 9.90 -7.26
CA ASP A 19 15.42 9.62 -7.64
C ASP A 19 15.17 8.12 -7.76
N ALA A 20 16.13 7.38 -8.31
CA ALA A 20 16.08 5.92 -8.36
C ALA A 20 16.12 5.30 -6.95
N ILE A 21 17.02 5.78 -6.07
CA ILE A 21 17.11 5.38 -4.66
C ILE A 21 15.78 5.64 -3.94
N ASN A 22 15.20 6.83 -4.11
CA ASN A 22 13.93 7.19 -3.49
C ASN A 22 12.76 6.33 -3.98
N LYS A 23 12.72 6.00 -5.27
CA LYS A 23 11.70 5.11 -5.84
C LYS A 23 11.84 3.69 -5.30
N ILE A 24 13.05 3.13 -5.26
CA ILE A 24 13.32 1.80 -4.72
C ILE A 24 12.97 1.74 -3.23
N HIS A 25 13.42 2.69 -2.42
CA HIS A 25 13.05 2.76 -1.01
C HIS A 25 11.53 2.86 -0.81
N LYS A 26 10.82 3.66 -1.60
CA LYS A 26 9.36 3.71 -1.55
C LYS A 26 8.74 2.35 -1.90
N SER A 27 9.25 1.66 -2.92
CA SER A 27 8.77 0.33 -3.32
C SER A 27 9.00 -0.73 -2.25
N VAL A 28 10.18 -0.75 -1.62
CA VAL A 28 10.48 -1.67 -0.50
C VAL A 28 9.54 -1.39 0.68
N ARG A 29 9.36 -0.12 1.05
CA ARG A 29 8.44 0.26 2.15
C ARG A 29 6.98 -0.09 1.84
N ILE A 30 6.57 -0.06 0.57
CA ILE A 30 5.24 -0.53 0.15
C ILE A 30 5.16 -2.05 0.30
N ALA A 31 6.17 -2.79 -0.14
CA ALA A 31 6.21 -4.25 -0.01
C ALA A 31 6.11 -4.66 1.48
N ASP A 32 6.89 -4.04 2.36
CA ASP A 32 6.84 -4.29 3.80
C ASP A 32 5.47 -3.93 4.40
N ALA A 33 4.89 -2.80 3.99
CA ALA A 33 3.56 -2.38 4.45
C ALA A 33 2.45 -3.35 3.99
N ILE A 34 2.53 -3.86 2.77
CA ILE A 34 1.63 -4.89 2.25
C ILE A 34 1.81 -6.17 3.06
N ASN A 35 3.05 -6.63 3.24
CA ASN A 35 3.34 -7.85 3.97
C ASN A 35 2.82 -7.77 5.42
N TRP A 36 3.03 -6.63 6.08
CA TRP A 36 2.47 -6.37 7.41
C TRP A 36 0.94 -6.37 7.41
N LEU A 37 0.28 -5.70 6.46
CA LEU A 37 -1.19 -5.63 6.38
C LEU A 37 -1.82 -7.02 6.25
N PHE A 38 -1.34 -7.84 5.32
CA PHE A 38 -1.91 -9.16 5.03
C PHE A 38 -1.60 -10.21 6.10
N ASN A 39 -0.58 -10.00 6.93
CA ASN A 39 -0.27 -10.87 8.08
C ASN A 39 -0.98 -10.42 9.38
N THR A 40 -1.44 -9.17 9.45
CA THR A 40 -2.04 -8.59 10.67
C THR A 40 -3.57 -8.55 10.60
N TYR A 41 -4.14 -8.33 9.42
CA TYR A 41 -5.57 -8.12 9.23
C TYR A 41 -6.18 -9.21 8.34
N PRO A 42 -7.50 -9.45 8.44
CA PRO A 42 -8.21 -10.25 7.46
C PRO A 42 -7.94 -9.72 6.04
N VAL A 43 -7.78 -10.64 5.08
CA VAL A 43 -7.46 -10.33 3.68
C VAL A 43 -8.36 -9.22 3.10
N ARG A 44 -9.65 -9.25 3.43
CA ARG A 44 -10.62 -8.24 3.01
C ARG A 44 -10.27 -6.83 3.52
N ASP A 45 -9.92 -6.72 4.79
CA ASP A 45 -9.60 -5.44 5.43
C ASP A 45 -8.26 -4.90 4.92
N ALA A 46 -7.28 -5.78 4.70
CA ALA A 46 -6.02 -5.44 4.05
C ALA A 46 -6.23 -4.87 2.63
N LEU A 47 -7.13 -5.48 1.84
CA LEU A 47 -7.47 -5.00 0.50
C LEU A 47 -8.20 -3.65 0.52
N ILE A 48 -9.07 -3.41 1.51
CA ILE A 48 -9.74 -2.11 1.73
C ILE A 48 -8.70 -1.01 2.00
N VAL A 49 -7.74 -1.28 2.90
CA VAL A 49 -6.66 -0.34 3.22
C VAL A 49 -5.79 -0.08 1.99
N LEU A 50 -5.47 -1.14 1.24
CA LEU A 50 -4.65 -1.04 0.04
C LEU A 50 -5.32 -0.17 -1.03
N GLY A 51 -6.59 -0.47 -1.33
CA GLY A 51 -7.40 0.28 -2.30
C GLY A 51 -7.55 1.76 -1.95
N ARG A 52 -7.67 2.08 -0.66
CA ARG A 52 -7.79 3.48 -0.21
C ARG A 52 -6.46 4.23 -0.21
N THR A 53 -5.43 3.62 0.39
CA THR A 53 -4.18 4.31 0.73
C THR A 53 -3.22 4.36 -0.45
N TYR A 54 -3.20 3.31 -1.26
CA TYR A 54 -2.27 3.18 -2.39
C TYR A 54 -2.99 3.21 -3.74
N GLY A 55 -4.26 2.75 -3.80
CA GLY A 55 -5.08 2.77 -5.02
C GLY A 55 -5.84 4.07 -5.28
N GLY A 56 -5.89 4.99 -4.31
CA GLY A 56 -6.54 6.30 -4.45
C GLY A 56 -8.07 6.29 -4.53
N ARG A 57 -8.73 5.13 -4.37
CA ARG A 57 -10.20 5.02 -4.45
C ARG A 57 -10.89 5.72 -3.29
N THR A 58 -12.13 6.18 -3.49
CA THR A 58 -12.91 6.78 -2.40
C THR A 58 -13.48 5.71 -1.47
N ALA A 59 -13.91 6.11 -0.27
CA ALA A 59 -14.56 5.17 0.66
C ALA A 59 -15.90 4.66 0.13
N ASN A 60 -16.57 5.42 -0.73
CA ASN A 60 -17.80 5.00 -1.40
C ASN A 60 -17.51 3.91 -2.43
N ASP A 61 -16.53 4.13 -3.33
CA ASP A 61 -16.17 3.14 -4.35
C ASP A 61 -15.74 1.81 -3.72
N ILE A 62 -14.96 1.89 -2.64
CA ILE A 62 -14.54 0.71 -1.88
C ILE A 62 -15.75 0.05 -1.21
N GLY A 63 -16.66 0.83 -0.66
CA GLY A 63 -17.90 0.33 -0.09
C GLY A 63 -18.71 -0.48 -1.10
N ASP A 64 -18.88 0.05 -2.31
CA ASP A 64 -19.61 -0.60 -3.39
C ASP A 64 -18.93 -1.90 -3.84
N ILE A 65 -17.60 -1.89 -4.01
CA ILE A 65 -16.83 -3.09 -4.40
C ILE A 65 -16.96 -4.22 -3.37
N PHE A 66 -16.89 -3.87 -2.08
CA PHE A 66 -16.89 -4.85 -1.00
C PHE A 66 -18.27 -5.09 -0.37
N GLY A 67 -19.33 -4.46 -0.88
CA GLY A 67 -20.68 -4.58 -0.33
C GLY A 67 -20.81 -4.12 1.13
N ILE A 68 -20.12 -3.04 1.51
CA ILE A 68 -20.15 -2.47 2.87
C ILE A 68 -20.37 -0.96 2.83
N THR A 69 -20.85 -0.41 3.95
CA THR A 69 -21.05 1.04 4.04
C THR A 69 -19.71 1.78 4.09
N HIS A 70 -19.69 3.00 3.54
CA HIS A 70 -18.53 3.92 3.65
C HIS A 70 -18.12 4.14 5.12
N ARG A 71 -19.07 4.09 6.06
CA ARG A 71 -18.80 4.15 7.51
C ARG A 71 -17.96 2.97 7.97
N ARG A 72 -18.27 1.75 7.53
CA ARG A 72 -17.47 0.55 7.86
C ARG A 72 -16.08 0.62 7.25
N VAL A 73 -15.95 1.11 6.01
CA VAL A 73 -14.65 1.39 5.38
C VAL A 73 -13.82 2.34 6.24
N ASN A 74 -14.41 3.45 6.71
CA ASN A 74 -13.71 4.41 7.56
C ASN A 74 -13.30 3.83 8.92
N MET A 75 -14.09 2.94 9.51
CA MET A 75 -13.72 2.25 10.75
C MET A 75 -12.47 1.38 10.56
N ILE A 76 -12.45 0.53 9.53
CA ILE A 76 -11.31 -0.33 9.21
C ILE A 76 -10.03 0.52 9.03
N LEU A 77 -10.14 1.66 8.33
CA LEU A 77 -9.02 2.57 8.14
C LEU A 77 -8.51 3.21 9.44
N GLN A 78 -9.38 3.46 10.42
CA GLN A 78 -8.98 4.01 11.72
C GLN A 78 -8.35 2.96 12.64
N GLU A 79 -8.89 1.74 12.63
CA GLU A 79 -8.34 0.60 13.38
C GLU A 79 -6.87 0.36 12.99
N VAL A 80 -6.58 0.37 11.68
CA VAL A 80 -5.22 0.18 11.13
C VAL A 80 -4.28 1.33 11.47
N LYS A 81 -4.76 2.58 11.45
CA LYS A 81 -3.96 3.75 11.85
C LYS A 81 -3.61 3.74 13.33
N THR A 82 -4.52 3.30 14.18
CA THR A 82 -4.33 3.25 15.63
C THR A 82 -3.31 2.19 16.00
N TYR A 83 -3.38 1.01 15.38
CA TYR A 83 -2.44 -0.08 15.64
C TYR A 83 -0.99 0.30 15.30
N ARG A 84 -0.75 1.08 14.24
CA ARG A 84 0.61 1.50 13.84
C ARG A 84 1.27 2.50 14.80
N ARG A 85 0.53 3.08 15.75
CA ARG A 85 1.04 4.03 16.75
C ARG A 85 1.46 3.37 18.06
N ASN A 86 1.08 2.11 18.27
CA ASN A 86 1.46 1.30 19.43
C ASN A 86 2.57 0.33 19.05
#